data_AF-A0A962MJF7-F1
#
_entry.id   AF-A0A962MJF7-F1
#
_cell.length_a   1.000
_cell.length_b   1.000
_cell.length_c   1.000
_cell.angle_alpha   90.00
_cell.angle_beta   90.00
_cell.angle_gamma   90.00
#
_symmetry.space_group_name_H-M   'P 1'
#
loop_
_entity.id
_entity.type
_entity.pdbx_description
1 polymer ?
#
loop_
_entity_poly.entity_id
_entity_poly.type
_entity_poly.pdbx_seq_one_letter_code
_entity_poly.pdbx_strand_id
1 'polypeptide(L)'
;SQSRILKDHFDELEREIALLRKQQKAIVALLQEPELLEKNMVTKDRWVAIMKASGFDEAAMRTWHQKFEEMEPEEHQKFLESLGIGAAEIQKIRSL
;
A
#
# COMPACT_ATOMS: atom_id res chain seq x y z
N SER A 1 -6.06 24.07 -18.35
CA SER A 1 -4.61 24.24 -18.60
C SER A 1 -4.00 22.88 -18.93
N GLN A 2 -2.87 22.83 -19.64
CA GLN A 2 -2.15 21.57 -19.90
C GLN A 2 -1.85 20.80 -18.60
N SER A 3 -1.53 21.51 -17.51
CA SER A 3 -1.33 20.91 -16.19
C SER A 3 -2.54 20.12 -15.68
N ARG A 4 -3.79 20.58 -15.95
CA ARG A 4 -4.99 19.83 -15.54
C ARG A 4 -5.12 18.52 -16.32
N ILE A 5 -4.92 18.55 -17.64
CA ILE A 5 -5.00 17.34 -18.49
C ILE A 5 -3.97 16.29 -18.06
N LEU A 6 -2.75 16.71 -17.71
CA LEU A 6 -1.71 15.80 -17.24
C LEU A 6 -2.05 15.19 -15.87
N LYS A 7 -2.67 15.97 -14.96
CA LYS A 7 -3.15 15.45 -13.66
C LYS A 7 -4.30 14.46 -13.85
N ASP A 8 -5.26 14.79 -14.69
CA ASP A 8 -6.40 13.91 -14.97
C ASP A 8 -5.93 12.57 -15.57
N HIS A 9 -4.95 12.62 -16.48
CA HIS A 9 -4.35 11.41 -17.06
C HIS A 9 -3.52 10.62 -16.04
N PHE A 10 -2.78 11.29 -15.15
CA PHE A 10 -2.09 10.63 -14.05
C PHE A 10 -3.05 9.86 -13.15
N ASP A 11 -4.17 10.47 -12.77
CA ASP A 11 -5.19 9.82 -11.94
C ASP A 11 -5.87 8.66 -12.67
N GLU A 12 -5.97 8.72 -14.00
CA GLU A 12 -6.46 7.62 -14.83
C GLU A 12 -5.49 6.45 -14.86
N LEU A 13 -4.19 6.70 -15.03
CA LEU A 13 -3.15 5.68 -14.96
C LEU A 13 -3.15 4.98 -13.59
N GLU A 14 -3.31 5.72 -12.50
CA GLU A 14 -3.43 5.13 -11.16
C GLU A 14 -4.64 4.17 -11.05
N ARG A 15 -5.79 4.55 -11.62
CA ARG A 15 -6.97 3.67 -11.66
C ARG A 15 -6.72 2.42 -12.49
N GLU A 16 -6.04 2.54 -13.62
CA GLU A 16 -5.68 1.39 -14.47
C GLU A 16 -4.70 0.44 -13.75
N ILE A 17 -3.67 0.97 -13.10
CA ILE A 17 -2.72 0.20 -12.30
C ILE A 17 -3.46 -0.58 -11.19
N ALA A 18 -4.39 0.07 -10.48
CA ALA A 18 -5.20 -0.58 -9.47
C ALA A 18 -6.05 -1.73 -10.04
N LEU A 19 -6.66 -1.53 -11.23
CA LEU A 19 -7.43 -2.56 -11.92
C LEU A 19 -6.54 -3.75 -12.34
N LEU A 20 -5.37 -3.47 -12.93
CA LEU A 20 -4.41 -4.50 -13.34
C LEU A 20 -3.92 -5.32 -12.15
N ARG A 21 -3.61 -4.68 -11.01
CA ARG A 21 -3.25 -5.38 -9.77
C ARG A 21 -4.38 -6.27 -9.27
N LYS A 22 -5.63 -5.83 -9.35
CA LYS A 22 -6.80 -6.66 -8.99
C LYS A 22 -6.92 -7.88 -9.91
N GLN A 23 -6.68 -7.70 -11.21
CA GLN A 23 -6.69 -8.81 -12.18
C GLN A 23 -5.56 -9.81 -11.89
N GLN A 24 -4.35 -9.34 -11.58
CA GLN A 24 -3.23 -10.20 -11.16
C GLN A 24 -3.60 -11.03 -9.92
N LYS A 25 -4.20 -10.41 -8.90
CA LYS A 25 -4.66 -11.13 -7.69
C LYS A 25 -5.68 -12.22 -8.04
N ALA A 26 -6.61 -11.95 -8.95
CA ALA A 26 -7.60 -12.94 -9.39
C ALA A 26 -6.95 -14.12 -10.15
N ILE A 27 -6.00 -13.84 -11.04
CA ILE A 27 -5.25 -14.88 -11.76
C ILE A 27 -4.50 -15.77 -10.77
N VAL A 28 -3.79 -15.17 -9.81
CA VAL A 28 -3.07 -15.92 -8.78
C VAL A 28 -4.01 -16.78 -7.93
N ALA A 29 -5.17 -16.27 -7.55
CA ALA A 29 -6.16 -17.05 -6.82
C ALA A 29 -6.69 -18.25 -7.64
N LEU A 30 -6.83 -18.10 -8.96
CA LEU A 30 -7.23 -19.18 -9.86
C LEU A 30 -6.11 -20.22 -10.04
N LEU A 31 -4.85 -19.77 -10.12
CA LEU A 31 -3.68 -20.65 -10.25
C LEU A 31 -3.31 -21.36 -8.95
N GLN A 32 -3.75 -20.83 -7.80
CA GLN A 32 -3.35 -21.29 -6.46
C GLN A 32 -1.84 -21.15 -6.20
N GLU A 33 -1.20 -20.14 -6.81
CA GLU A 33 0.25 -19.86 -6.71
C GLU A 33 0.52 -18.49 -6.04
N PRO A 34 0.29 -18.34 -4.71
CA PRO A 34 0.41 -17.06 -4.01
C PRO A 34 1.78 -16.38 -4.16
N GLU A 35 2.85 -17.15 -4.35
CA GLU A 35 4.22 -16.69 -4.56
C GLU A 35 4.40 -15.77 -5.78
N LEU A 36 3.52 -15.83 -6.76
CA LEU A 36 3.55 -14.96 -7.95
C LEU A 36 3.25 -13.50 -7.60
N LEU A 37 2.45 -13.23 -6.56
CA LEU A 37 2.19 -11.87 -6.08
C LEU A 37 3.34 -11.34 -5.22
N GLU A 38 3.96 -12.21 -4.42
CA GLU A 38 5.00 -11.84 -3.46
C GLU A 38 6.31 -11.41 -4.14
N LYS A 39 6.60 -11.91 -5.35
CA LYS A 39 7.81 -11.56 -6.09
C LYS A 39 7.92 -10.08 -6.43
N ASN A 40 6.80 -9.40 -6.66
CA ASN A 40 6.79 -8.04 -7.22
C ASN A 40 6.19 -6.96 -6.29
N MET A 41 5.74 -7.33 -5.09
CA MET A 41 5.10 -6.38 -4.17
C MET A 41 5.77 -6.37 -2.78
N VAL A 42 5.89 -5.18 -2.19
CA VAL A 42 6.13 -5.05 -0.76
C VAL A 42 4.79 -5.26 -0.06
N THR A 43 4.60 -6.43 0.55
CA THR A 43 3.43 -6.71 1.38
C THR A 43 3.58 -6.04 2.75
N LYS A 44 2.48 -5.93 3.52
CA LYS A 44 2.51 -5.49 4.92
C LYS A 44 3.54 -6.26 5.75
N ASP A 45 3.57 -7.58 5.66
CA ASP A 45 4.47 -8.41 6.45
C ASP A 45 5.93 -8.18 6.06
N ARG A 46 6.20 -8.02 4.76
CA ARG A 46 7.53 -7.67 4.27
C ARG A 46 7.96 -6.27 4.72
N TRP A 47 7.04 -5.31 4.74
CA TRP A 47 7.30 -3.97 5.27
C TRP A 47 7.66 -4.00 6.76
N VAL A 48 6.88 -4.72 7.58
CA VAL A 48 7.18 -4.90 9.01
C VAL A 48 8.53 -5.60 9.21
N ALA A 49 8.85 -6.60 8.39
CA ALA A 49 10.15 -7.28 8.44
C ALA A 49 11.31 -6.32 8.11
N ILE A 50 11.13 -5.44 7.13
CA ILE A 50 12.11 -4.40 6.79
C ILE A 50 12.31 -3.44 7.96
N MET A 51 11.23 -2.90 8.55
CA MET A 51 11.34 -1.99 9.70
C MET A 51 12.09 -2.62 10.88
N LYS A 52 11.75 -3.88 11.22
CA LYS A 52 12.45 -4.65 12.26
C LYS A 52 13.94 -4.85 11.93
N ALA A 53 14.26 -5.21 10.68
CA ALA A 53 15.63 -5.36 10.22
C ALA A 53 16.41 -4.02 10.24
N SER A 54 15.70 -2.89 10.10
CA SER A 54 16.25 -1.54 10.24
C SER A 54 16.38 -1.08 11.70
N GLY A 55 16.07 -1.93 12.69
CA GLY A 55 16.24 -1.64 14.12
C GLY A 55 15.03 -0.98 14.79
N PHE A 56 13.86 -0.94 14.14
CA PHE A 56 12.64 -0.47 14.78
C PHE A 56 12.05 -1.57 15.67
N ASP A 57 11.83 -1.25 16.94
CA ASP A 57 10.96 -2.03 17.81
C ASP A 57 9.47 -1.67 17.60
N GLU A 58 8.56 -2.34 18.31
CA GLU A 58 7.13 -2.08 18.15
C GLU A 58 6.71 -0.67 18.54
N ALA A 59 7.36 -0.07 19.55
CA ALA A 59 7.04 1.28 19.99
C ALA A 59 7.50 2.33 18.97
N ALA A 60 8.69 2.15 18.40
CA ALA A 60 9.21 2.97 17.32
C ALA A 60 8.36 2.86 16.06
N MET A 61 7.92 1.65 15.68
CA MET A 61 7.02 1.45 14.54
C MET A 61 5.68 2.18 14.73
N ARG A 62 5.09 2.11 15.93
CA ARG A 62 3.85 2.84 16.27
C ARG A 62 4.05 4.36 16.23
N THR A 63 5.16 4.84 16.76
CA THR A 63 5.48 6.27 16.77
C THR A 63 5.65 6.80 15.35
N TRP A 64 6.38 6.06 14.50
CA TRP A 64 6.52 6.37 13.08
C TRP A 64 5.16 6.41 12.38
N HIS A 65 4.33 5.40 12.61
CA HIS A 65 2.98 5.30 12.03
C HIS A 65 2.10 6.50 12.38
N GLN A 66 2.02 6.84 13.67
CA GLN A 66 1.25 7.99 14.16
C GLN A 66 1.76 9.30 13.58
N LYS A 67 3.09 9.46 13.47
CA LYS A 67 3.69 10.65 12.85
C LYS A 67 3.41 10.75 11.37
N PHE A 68 3.44 9.64 10.65
CA PHE A 68 3.12 9.64 9.23
C PHE A 68 1.64 9.99 8.99
N GLU A 69 0.71 9.43 9.76
CA GLU A 69 -0.71 9.79 9.70
C GLU A 69 -0.96 11.27 10.06
N GLU A 70 -0.27 11.80 11.09
CA GLU A 70 -0.41 13.20 11.50
C GLU A 70 0.10 14.18 10.43
N MET A 71 1.25 13.87 9.82
CA MET A 71 1.93 14.77 8.90
C MET A 71 1.38 14.70 7.48
N GLU A 72 1.06 13.50 6.98
CA GLU A 72 0.73 13.24 5.58
C GLU A 72 -0.39 12.19 5.45
N PRO A 73 -1.61 12.45 5.96
CA PRO A 73 -2.69 11.46 6.05
C PRO A 73 -3.12 10.88 4.69
N GLU A 74 -3.04 11.69 3.63
CA GLU A 74 -3.38 11.26 2.27
C GLU A 74 -2.30 10.34 1.68
N GLU A 75 -1.02 10.63 1.90
CA GLU A 75 0.09 9.79 1.44
C GLU A 75 0.18 8.49 2.26
N HIS A 76 -0.14 8.57 3.55
CA HIS A 76 -0.22 7.38 4.39
C HIS A 76 -1.34 6.43 3.93
N GLN A 77 -2.50 6.95 3.52
CA GLN A 77 -3.56 6.15 2.89
C GLN A 77 -3.05 5.44 1.63
N LYS A 78 -2.43 6.17 0.69
CA LYS A 78 -1.88 5.60 -0.55
C LYS A 78 -0.81 4.54 -0.27
N PHE A 79 0.03 4.78 0.73
CA PHE A 79 1.04 3.84 1.18
C PHE A 79 0.41 2.52 1.65
N LEU A 80 -0.60 2.56 2.52
CA LEU A 80 -1.27 1.35 3.02
C LEU A 80 -2.00 0.58 1.90
N GLU A 81 -2.58 1.29 0.93
CA GLU A 81 -3.18 0.68 -0.26
C GLU A 81 -2.12 0.00 -1.14
N SER A 82 -0.92 0.59 -1.25
CA SER A 82 0.21 0.03 -1.99
C SER A 82 0.71 -1.30 -1.39
N LEU A 83 0.60 -1.45 -0.07
CA LEU A 83 0.90 -2.70 0.64
C LEU A 83 -0.16 -3.80 0.43
N GLY A 84 -1.22 -3.49 -0.33
CA GLY A 84 -2.31 -4.41 -0.67
C GLY A 84 -3.33 -4.61 0.45
N ILE A 85 -3.35 -3.73 1.46
CA ILE A 85 -4.23 -3.82 2.63
C ILE A 85 -5.67 -3.44 2.23
N GLY A 86 -6.65 -4.20 2.72
CA GLY A 86 -8.07 -3.93 2.44
C GLY A 86 -8.60 -2.71 3.20
N ALA A 87 -9.58 -2.00 2.64
CA ALA A 87 -10.12 -0.76 3.21
C ALA A 87 -10.55 -0.85 4.68
N ALA A 88 -11.18 -1.96 5.09
CA ALA A 88 -11.60 -2.17 6.48
C ALA A 88 -10.41 -2.33 7.46
N GLU A 89 -9.30 -2.90 7.00
CA GLU A 89 -8.08 -3.00 7.80
C GLU A 89 -7.33 -1.66 7.81
N ILE A 90 -7.30 -0.93 6.69
CA ILE A 90 -6.72 0.42 6.63
C ILE A 90 -7.38 1.35 7.65
N GLN A 91 -8.72 1.34 7.75
CA GLN A 91 -9.43 2.15 8.74
C GLN A 91 -8.97 1.85 10.18
N LYS A 92 -8.78 0.58 10.51
CA LYS A 92 -8.28 0.17 11.84
C LYS A 92 -6.84 0.63 12.06
N ILE A 93 -5.99 0.47 11.06
CA ILE A 93 -4.58 0.86 11.12
C ILE A 93 -4.44 2.38 11.31
N ARG A 94 -5.20 3.19 10.59
CA ARG A 94 -5.16 4.66 10.71
C ARG A 94 -5.67 5.20 12.04
N SER A 95 -6.41 4.39 12.80
CA SER A 95 -6.89 4.74 14.15
C SER A 95 -5.93 4.37 15.29
N LEU A 96 -4.74 3.83 14.99
CA LEU A 96 -3.70 3.48 15.97
C LEU A 96 -2.89 4.70 16.41
#